data_AF-A0AAQ4E0W3-F1
#
_entry.id   AF-A0AAQ4E0W3-F1
#
_cell.length_a   1.000
_cell.length_b   1.000
_cell.length_c   1.000
_cell.angle_alpha   90.00
_cell.angle_beta   90.00
_cell.angle_gamma   90.00
#
_symmetry.space_group_name_H-M   'P 1'
#
loop_
_entity.id
_entity.type
_entity.pdbx_description
1 polymer ?
#
loop_
_entity_poly.entity_id
_entity_poly.type
_entity_poly.pdbx_seq_one_letter_code
_entity_poly.pdbx_strand_id
1 'polypeptide(L)'
;MDAGYLEGQKKADDERLLAFKETIANLKEGLSKSRKHEEDLLQTEVRLESEVKAAQLREQDLKLGYAELLKKCQGLESSLRSMRENYQRAVKALEGTVASLKEELSSAQAELQACKVEFENYKVRVHTVLKQQKKSTAGAESGDSSEAQEKLQGVVEQMRQKIRDLTEQLELSQSETEAARDQCDRLTQRHQAITLELEARETEWKHRLEEAIKQNTMDMSLELDRQLQRQYEELSDKYKKKLTVQEAQHCCTLELQMEKVEELKREIAELQQKLLSRQGSPQEETPAIDIATLERQEGEGSESISPEPPVLTKPLPWSLVPTGGFKPLEQLLREDENLVAAEDLDVLHEKVRESQKKVDHLAELLNESESSNLRMTEQNRVLKEEIRRLERNQEREKHAQNLEYLKNIIMKFVTLRGGSEKERLVPVLTTMLKLSPEEKKDLEAVVTGEGQQDTAAVSSWGGYLPRWTGLVG
;
A
#
# COMPACT_ATOMS: atom_id res chain seq x y z
N MET A 1 25.92 91.62 21.91
CA MET A 1 25.70 90.17 21.69
C MET A 1 24.25 90.00 21.31
N ASP A 2 23.99 89.55 20.08
CA ASP A 2 22.69 89.63 19.42
C ASP A 2 21.69 88.60 19.93
N ALA A 3 20.54 89.09 20.41
CA ALA A 3 19.40 88.27 20.82
C ALA A 3 18.86 87.39 19.67
N GLY A 4 18.99 87.84 18.42
CA GLY A 4 18.54 87.08 17.24
C GLY A 4 19.32 85.78 17.00
N TYR A 5 20.60 85.72 17.38
CA TYR A 5 21.42 84.51 17.25
C TYR A 5 21.01 83.43 18.26
N LEU A 6 20.71 83.85 19.50
CA LEU A 6 20.23 82.95 20.55
C LEU A 6 18.83 82.40 20.23
N GLU A 7 17.94 83.22 19.66
CA GLU A 7 16.61 82.79 19.22
C GLU A 7 16.67 81.77 18.06
N GLY A 8 17.56 82.00 17.09
CA GLY A 8 17.80 81.07 15.98
C GLY A 8 18.39 79.74 16.44
N GLN A 9 19.35 79.78 17.37
CA GLN A 9 19.93 78.59 17.99
C GLN A 9 18.89 77.78 18.75
N LYS A 10 18.03 78.45 19.53
CA LYS A 10 16.93 77.82 20.26
C LYS A 10 15.94 77.12 19.32
N LYS A 11 15.55 77.77 18.22
CA LYS A 11 14.68 77.15 17.20
C LYS A 11 15.32 75.92 16.55
N ALA A 12 16.61 76.00 16.19
CA ALA A 12 17.32 74.86 15.61
C ALA A 12 17.43 73.68 16.60
N ASP A 13 17.62 73.97 17.90
CA ASP A 13 17.66 72.94 18.94
C ASP A 13 16.26 72.35 19.23
N ASP A 14 15.19 73.16 19.18
CA ASP A 14 13.80 72.71 19.29
C ASP A 14 13.39 71.80 18.11
N GLU A 15 13.80 72.16 16.88
CA GLU A 15 13.61 71.33 15.68
C GLU A 15 14.34 69.99 15.77
N ARG A 16 15.59 69.98 16.25
CA ARG A 16 16.33 68.73 16.53
C ARG A 16 15.64 67.89 17.60
N LEU A 17 15.12 68.52 18.65
CA LEU A 17 14.39 67.85 19.72
C LEU A 17 13.10 67.19 19.20
N LEU A 18 12.39 67.85 18.29
CA LEU A 18 11.22 67.30 17.60
C LEU A 18 11.59 66.10 16.73
N ALA A 19 12.64 66.20 15.91
CA ALA A 19 13.13 65.09 15.10
C ALA A 19 13.57 63.89 15.95
N PHE A 20 14.24 64.13 17.09
CA PHE A 20 14.58 63.06 18.03
C PHE A 20 13.35 62.44 18.69
N LYS A 21 12.33 63.22 19.04
CA LYS A 21 11.06 62.68 19.57
C LYS A 21 10.34 61.82 18.54
N GLU A 22 10.30 62.25 17.28
CA GLU A 22 9.68 61.52 16.19
C GLU A 22 10.39 60.19 15.91
N THR A 23 11.72 60.20 15.81
CA THR A 23 12.51 58.96 15.67
C THR A 23 12.33 58.02 16.85
N ILE A 24 12.29 58.52 18.10
CA ILE A 24 11.99 57.70 19.28
C ILE A 24 10.57 57.12 19.22
N ALA A 25 9.58 57.89 18.77
CA ALA A 25 8.21 57.40 18.61
C ALA A 25 8.13 56.29 17.56
N ASN A 26 8.76 56.47 16.40
CA ASN A 26 8.84 55.48 15.34
C ASN A 26 9.56 54.20 15.79
N LEU A 27 10.65 54.33 16.55
CA LEU A 27 11.36 53.19 17.12
C LEU A 27 10.52 52.44 18.16
N LYS A 28 9.78 53.15 19.02
CA LYS A 28 8.86 52.53 19.99
C LYS A 28 7.71 51.79 19.30
N GLU A 29 7.15 52.36 18.25
CA GLU A 29 6.11 51.71 17.45
C GLU A 29 6.67 50.47 16.74
N GLY A 30 7.85 50.57 16.12
CA GLY A 30 8.55 49.44 15.51
C GLY A 30 8.83 48.32 16.51
N LEU A 31 9.30 48.65 17.72
CA LEU A 31 9.54 47.69 18.79
C LEU A 31 8.23 47.02 19.26
N SER A 32 7.14 47.77 19.38
CA SER A 32 5.83 47.21 19.72
C SER A 32 5.31 46.25 18.64
N LYS A 33 5.47 46.59 17.35
CA LYS A 33 5.12 45.72 16.23
C LYS A 33 5.96 44.44 16.23
N SER A 34 7.28 44.57 16.43
CA SER A 34 8.19 43.43 16.51
C SER A 34 7.81 42.49 17.66
N ARG A 35 7.49 43.04 18.83
CA ARG A 35 7.07 42.25 20.00
C ARG A 35 5.76 41.50 19.76
N LYS A 36 4.77 42.14 19.13
CA LYS A 36 3.51 41.45 18.76
C LYS A 36 3.78 40.32 17.77
N HIS A 37 4.64 40.55 16.77
CA HIS A 37 5.01 39.51 15.82
C HIS A 37 5.72 38.33 16.49
N GLU A 38 6.60 38.59 17.45
CA GLU A 38 7.26 37.57 18.27
C GLU A 38 6.24 36.78 19.10
N GLU A 39 5.27 37.44 19.74
CA GLU A 39 4.19 36.80 20.48
C GLU A 39 3.31 35.91 19.58
N ASP A 40 2.97 36.37 18.38
CA ASP A 40 2.22 35.59 17.39
C ASP A 40 3.02 34.37 16.91
N LEU A 41 4.32 34.53 16.66
CA LEU A 41 5.21 33.43 16.28
C LEU A 41 5.27 32.37 17.37
N LEU A 42 5.45 32.76 18.63
CA LEU A 42 5.45 31.84 19.77
C LEU A 42 4.12 31.07 19.90
N GLN A 43 2.98 31.73 19.68
CA GLN A 43 1.69 31.05 19.67
C GLN A 43 1.58 30.01 18.56
N THR A 44 2.07 30.33 17.36
CA THR A 44 2.08 29.38 16.25
C THR A 44 3.05 28.22 16.49
N GLU A 45 4.19 28.46 17.11
CA GLU A 45 5.17 27.44 17.47
C GLU A 45 4.56 26.43 18.46
N VAL A 46 3.94 26.92 19.55
CA VAL A 46 3.25 26.06 20.52
C VAL A 46 2.12 25.25 19.86
N ARG A 47 1.36 25.86 18.94
CA ARG A 47 0.32 25.14 18.19
C ARG A 47 0.92 24.02 17.34
N LEU A 48 1.95 24.32 16.55
CA LEU A 48 2.63 23.35 15.69
C LEU A 48 3.26 22.21 16.51
N GLU A 49 3.87 22.51 17.66
CA GLU A 49 4.39 21.48 18.57
C GLU A 49 3.29 20.55 19.07
N SER A 50 2.11 21.10 19.41
CA SER A 50 0.96 20.30 19.85
C SER A 50 0.43 19.39 18.74
N GLU A 51 0.39 19.89 17.50
CA GLU A 51 -0.01 19.13 16.31
C GLU A 51 0.99 18.01 15.99
N VAL A 52 2.29 18.28 16.09
CA VAL A 52 3.36 17.28 15.91
C VAL A 52 3.25 16.17 16.95
N LYS A 53 3.06 16.51 18.23
CA LYS A 53 2.87 15.50 19.30
C LYS A 53 1.62 14.66 19.06
N ALA A 54 0.51 15.27 18.64
CA ALA A 54 -0.71 14.54 18.30
C ALA A 54 -0.51 13.60 17.09
N ALA A 55 0.23 14.04 16.06
CA ALA A 55 0.57 13.22 14.92
C ALA A 55 1.48 12.03 15.31
N GLN A 56 2.48 12.27 16.16
CA GLN A 56 3.37 11.22 16.68
C GLN A 56 2.60 10.15 17.48
N LEU A 57 1.64 10.55 18.32
CA LEU A 57 0.81 9.60 19.07
C LEU A 57 -0.04 8.75 18.12
N ARG A 58 -0.69 9.37 17.12
CA ARG A 58 -1.46 8.63 16.09
C ARG A 58 -0.58 7.66 15.31
N GLU A 59 0.64 8.05 14.99
CA GLU A 59 1.60 7.17 14.31
C GLU A 59 1.97 5.96 15.18
N GLN A 60 2.17 6.14 16.49
CA GLN A 60 2.43 5.05 17.42
C GLN A 60 1.23 4.11 17.54
N ASP A 61 0.01 4.64 17.63
CA ASP A 61 -1.22 3.83 17.67
C ASP A 61 -1.37 2.99 16.40
N LEU A 62 -1.12 3.58 15.22
CA LEU A 62 -1.13 2.85 13.94
C LEU A 62 -0.04 1.77 13.88
N LYS A 63 1.16 2.05 14.39
CA LYS A 63 2.25 1.06 14.48
C LYS A 63 1.88 -0.13 15.37
N LEU A 64 1.25 0.13 16.51
CA LEU A 64 0.76 -0.92 17.41
C LEU A 64 -0.35 -1.75 16.75
N GLY A 65 -1.33 -1.10 16.12
CA GLY A 65 -2.39 -1.79 15.38
C GLY A 65 -1.85 -2.65 14.23
N TYR A 66 -0.84 -2.16 13.51
CA TYR A 66 -0.15 -2.93 12.47
C TYR A 66 0.57 -4.15 13.03
N ALA A 67 1.27 -4.02 14.17
CA ALA A 67 1.97 -5.14 14.81
C ALA A 67 0.97 -6.22 15.29
N GLU A 68 -0.17 -5.83 15.84
CA GLU A 68 -1.23 -6.76 16.22
C GLU A 68 -1.83 -7.51 15.03
N LEU A 69 -2.10 -6.78 13.93
CA LEU A 69 -2.61 -7.39 12.70
C LEU A 69 -1.60 -8.37 12.11
N LEU A 70 -0.31 -8.00 12.08
CA LEU A 70 0.77 -8.85 11.62
C LEU A 70 0.85 -10.14 12.44
N LYS A 71 0.75 -10.05 13.78
CA LYS A 71 0.72 -11.20 14.68
C LYS A 71 -0.48 -12.11 14.39
N LYS A 72 -1.66 -11.55 14.14
CA LYS A 72 -2.86 -12.31 13.76
C LYS A 72 -2.66 -13.03 12.42
N CYS A 73 -2.12 -12.34 11.41
CA CYS A 73 -1.79 -12.92 10.10
C CYS A 73 -0.81 -14.10 10.25
N GLN A 74 0.29 -13.92 10.99
CA GLN A 74 1.26 -14.99 11.26
C GLN A 74 0.64 -16.18 12.01
N GLY A 75 -0.27 -15.91 12.96
CA GLY A 75 -1.03 -16.95 13.66
C GLY A 75 -1.91 -17.77 12.71
N LEU A 76 -2.63 -17.10 11.81
CA LEU A 76 -3.46 -17.76 10.80
C LEU A 76 -2.62 -18.54 9.79
N GLU A 77 -1.49 -17.99 9.34
CA GLU A 77 -0.56 -18.68 8.44
C GLU A 77 0.04 -19.94 9.06
N SER A 78 0.44 -19.89 10.33
CA SER A 78 0.98 -21.08 11.04
C SER A 78 -0.11 -22.14 11.25
N SER A 79 -1.34 -21.73 11.58
CA SER A 79 -2.49 -22.62 11.67
C SER A 79 -2.80 -23.29 10.32
N LEU A 80 -2.89 -22.52 9.23
CA LEU A 80 -3.10 -23.06 7.89
C LEU A 80 -1.97 -24.00 7.45
N ARG A 81 -0.72 -23.66 7.77
CA ARG A 81 0.44 -24.51 7.48
C ARG A 81 0.35 -25.85 8.20
N SER A 82 0.08 -25.84 9.51
CA SER A 82 -0.07 -27.08 10.29
C SER A 82 -1.27 -27.92 9.82
N MET A 83 -2.40 -27.30 9.46
CA MET A 83 -3.56 -27.99 8.90
C MET A 83 -3.23 -28.61 7.54
N ARG A 84 -2.53 -27.88 6.66
CA ARG A 84 -2.05 -28.40 5.36
C ARG A 84 -1.14 -29.61 5.54
N GLU A 85 -0.18 -29.53 6.46
CA GLU A 85 0.72 -30.65 6.77
C GLU A 85 -0.03 -31.85 7.36
N ASN A 86 -1.03 -31.62 8.22
CA ASN A 86 -1.90 -32.67 8.76
C ASN A 86 -2.67 -33.37 7.64
N TYR A 87 -3.33 -32.62 6.75
CA TYR A 87 -4.06 -33.19 5.62
C TYR A 87 -3.14 -33.89 4.63
N GLN A 88 -1.94 -33.35 4.37
CA GLN A 88 -0.96 -33.99 3.50
C GLN A 88 -0.48 -35.32 4.09
N ARG A 89 -0.28 -35.42 5.41
CA ARG A 89 0.02 -36.68 6.09
C ARG A 89 -1.15 -37.66 6.00
N ALA A 90 -2.38 -37.19 6.21
CA ALA A 90 -3.57 -38.03 6.11
C ALA A 90 -3.78 -38.59 4.70
N VAL A 91 -3.59 -37.77 3.66
CA VAL A 91 -3.66 -38.19 2.25
C VAL A 91 -2.62 -39.28 1.98
N LYS A 92 -1.35 -39.08 2.37
CA LYS A 92 -0.31 -40.12 2.18
C LYS A 92 -0.63 -41.43 2.90
N ALA A 93 -1.22 -41.36 4.09
CA ALA A 93 -1.63 -42.55 4.83
C ALA A 93 -2.76 -43.30 4.10
N LEU A 94 -3.78 -42.58 3.61
CA LEU A 94 -4.87 -43.16 2.82
C LEU A 94 -4.40 -43.70 1.46
N GLU A 95 -3.48 -43.02 0.80
CA GLU A 95 -2.84 -43.51 -0.43
C GLU A 95 -2.09 -44.84 -0.16
N GLY A 96 -1.42 -44.94 0.99
CA GLY A 96 -0.76 -46.15 1.44
C GLY A 96 -1.72 -47.32 1.68
N THR A 97 -2.86 -47.09 2.34
CA THR A 97 -3.87 -48.14 2.56
C THR A 97 -4.56 -48.56 1.25
N VAL A 98 -4.80 -47.61 0.34
CA VAL A 98 -5.32 -47.93 -1.00
C VAL A 98 -4.31 -48.78 -1.79
N ALA A 99 -3.02 -48.51 -1.66
CA ALA A 99 -1.99 -49.31 -2.31
C ALA A 99 -1.94 -50.74 -1.75
N SER A 100 -1.97 -50.91 -0.41
CA SER A 100 -1.97 -52.24 0.20
C SER A 100 -3.21 -53.05 -0.15
N LEU A 101 -4.40 -52.44 -0.11
CA LEU A 101 -5.66 -53.11 -0.49
C LEU A 101 -5.67 -53.52 -1.97
N LYS A 102 -5.05 -52.72 -2.86
CA LYS A 102 -4.90 -53.10 -4.27
C LYS A 102 -3.96 -54.30 -4.45
N GLU A 103 -2.89 -54.36 -3.67
CA GLU A 103 -1.97 -55.50 -3.68
C GLU A 103 -2.64 -56.78 -3.18
N GLU A 104 -3.38 -56.70 -2.06
CA GLU A 104 -4.19 -57.79 -1.51
C GLU A 104 -5.28 -58.26 -2.49
N LEU A 105 -5.96 -57.32 -3.17
CA LEU A 105 -6.94 -57.66 -4.20
C LEU A 105 -6.27 -58.40 -5.37
N SER A 106 -5.09 -57.96 -5.80
CA SER A 106 -4.33 -58.59 -6.87
C SER A 106 -3.87 -59.99 -6.49
N SER A 107 -3.38 -60.19 -5.26
CA SER A 107 -2.96 -61.51 -4.78
C SER A 107 -4.15 -62.47 -4.67
N ALA A 108 -5.26 -62.03 -4.08
CA ALA A 108 -6.49 -62.82 -4.00
C ALA A 108 -7.06 -63.17 -5.39
N GLN A 109 -6.97 -62.26 -6.36
CA GLN A 109 -7.33 -62.54 -7.75
C GLN A 109 -6.42 -63.59 -8.38
N ALA A 110 -5.10 -63.52 -8.14
CA ALA A 110 -4.15 -64.51 -8.65
C ALA A 110 -4.42 -65.90 -8.05
N GLU A 111 -4.67 -65.99 -6.74
CA GLU A 111 -5.05 -67.23 -6.05
C GLU A 111 -6.37 -67.81 -6.57
N LEU A 112 -7.37 -66.96 -6.81
CA LEU A 112 -8.64 -67.37 -7.40
C LEU A 112 -8.45 -67.95 -8.81
N GLN A 113 -7.60 -67.33 -9.63
CA GLN A 113 -7.29 -67.85 -10.96
C GLN A 113 -6.52 -69.18 -10.89
N ALA A 114 -5.56 -69.30 -9.98
CA ALA A 114 -4.86 -70.55 -9.72
C ALA A 114 -5.83 -71.68 -9.32
N CYS A 115 -6.71 -71.41 -8.35
CA CYS A 115 -7.75 -72.36 -7.93
C CYS A 115 -8.69 -72.75 -9.09
N LYS A 116 -9.08 -71.80 -9.95
CA LYS A 116 -9.91 -72.08 -11.14
C LYS A 116 -9.19 -73.01 -12.11
N VAL A 117 -7.91 -72.76 -12.38
CA VAL A 117 -7.10 -73.62 -13.26
C VAL A 117 -6.94 -75.02 -12.66
N GLU A 118 -6.66 -75.11 -11.35
CA GLU A 118 -6.59 -76.40 -10.65
C GLU A 118 -7.90 -77.17 -10.70
N PHE A 119 -9.04 -76.47 -10.58
CA PHE A 119 -10.37 -77.06 -10.69
C PHE A 119 -10.68 -77.58 -12.10
N GLU A 120 -10.34 -76.83 -13.14
CA GLU A 120 -10.47 -77.30 -14.53
C GLU A 120 -9.54 -78.50 -14.81
N ASN A 121 -8.30 -78.46 -14.32
CA ASN A 121 -7.39 -79.60 -14.38
C ASN A 121 -7.94 -80.82 -13.64
N TYR A 122 -8.60 -80.61 -12.49
CA TYR A 122 -9.27 -81.67 -11.75
C TYR A 122 -10.44 -82.26 -12.55
N LYS A 123 -11.30 -81.45 -13.18
CA LYS A 123 -12.37 -81.95 -14.08
C LYS A 123 -11.81 -82.81 -15.21
N VAL A 124 -10.73 -82.38 -15.85
CA VAL A 124 -10.08 -83.15 -16.93
C VAL A 124 -9.55 -84.48 -16.40
N ARG A 125 -8.87 -84.47 -15.24
CA ARG A 125 -8.39 -85.71 -14.59
C ARG A 125 -9.55 -86.66 -14.28
N VAL A 126 -10.62 -86.17 -13.64
CA VAL A 126 -11.81 -86.98 -13.32
C VAL A 126 -12.45 -87.54 -14.58
N HIS A 127 -12.65 -86.73 -15.62
CA HIS A 127 -13.22 -87.18 -16.88
C HIS A 127 -12.33 -88.25 -17.57
N THR A 128 -11.00 -88.11 -17.47
CA THR A 128 -10.03 -89.09 -17.99
C THR A 128 -10.09 -90.40 -17.22
N VAL A 129 -10.16 -90.33 -15.89
CA VAL A 129 -10.33 -91.50 -15.01
C VAL A 129 -11.67 -92.17 -15.26
N LEU A 130 -12.77 -91.43 -15.42
CA LEU A 130 -14.09 -91.98 -15.76
C LEU A 130 -14.11 -92.65 -17.14
N LYS A 131 -13.38 -92.10 -18.12
CA LYS A 131 -13.23 -92.71 -19.45
C LYS A 131 -12.36 -93.97 -19.40
N GLN A 132 -11.33 -94.00 -18.55
CA GLN A 132 -10.53 -95.19 -18.27
C GLN A 132 -11.35 -96.25 -17.52
N GLN A 133 -12.08 -95.87 -16.47
CA GLN A 133 -12.99 -96.75 -15.74
C GLN A 133 -14.05 -97.33 -16.68
N LYS A 134 -14.73 -96.53 -17.52
CA LYS A 134 -15.67 -97.07 -18.53
C LYS A 134 -15.02 -98.07 -19.52
N LYS A 135 -13.69 -98.06 -19.68
CA LYS A 135 -12.94 -99.02 -20.49
C LYS A 135 -12.43 -100.22 -19.66
N SER A 136 -12.24 -100.07 -18.35
CA SER A 136 -11.72 -101.10 -17.44
C SER A 136 -12.77 -101.76 -16.54
N THR A 137 -14.01 -101.27 -16.49
CA THR A 137 -15.11 -101.83 -15.69
C THR A 137 -16.04 -102.69 -16.55
N ALA A 138 -15.46 -103.71 -17.18
CA ALA A 138 -16.16 -104.97 -17.41
C ALA A 138 -15.65 -105.96 -16.35
N GLY A 139 -16.14 -105.80 -15.12
CA GLY A 139 -15.89 -106.74 -14.03
C GLY A 139 -15.48 -106.09 -12.71
N ALA A 140 -16.19 -106.49 -11.65
CA ALA A 140 -15.84 -106.43 -10.22
C ALA A 140 -15.91 -105.04 -9.54
N GLU A 141 -16.38 -104.87 -8.30
CA GLU A 141 -17.18 -105.67 -7.37
C GLU A 141 -17.59 -104.74 -6.20
N SER A 142 -18.63 -105.13 -5.46
CA SER A 142 -19.43 -104.33 -4.52
C SER A 142 -18.84 -104.17 -3.11
N GLY A 143 -17.54 -103.89 -2.97
CA GLY A 143 -16.87 -103.69 -1.67
C GLY A 143 -16.46 -102.24 -1.33
N ASP A 144 -16.36 -101.36 -2.34
CA ASP A 144 -15.71 -100.03 -2.25
C ASP A 144 -16.70 -98.87 -1.91
N SER A 145 -18.00 -99.18 -1.78
CA SER A 145 -19.04 -98.15 -1.66
C SER A 145 -19.05 -97.43 -0.29
N SER A 146 -18.55 -98.06 0.78
CA SER A 146 -18.58 -97.48 2.14
C SER A 146 -17.49 -96.42 2.34
N GLU A 147 -16.24 -96.71 1.93
CA GLU A 147 -15.16 -95.72 1.98
C GLU A 147 -15.37 -94.58 0.97
N ALA A 148 -15.94 -94.87 -0.20
CA ALA A 148 -16.32 -93.85 -1.17
C ALA A 148 -17.40 -92.91 -0.62
N GLN A 149 -18.36 -93.45 0.14
CA GLN A 149 -19.42 -92.67 0.78
C GLN A 149 -18.86 -91.78 1.90
N GLU A 150 -17.92 -92.27 2.72
CA GLU A 150 -17.24 -91.48 3.76
C GLU A 150 -16.35 -90.37 3.17
N LYS A 151 -15.62 -90.65 2.08
CA LYS A 151 -14.85 -89.64 1.32
C LYS A 151 -15.76 -88.57 0.72
N LEU A 152 -16.89 -88.96 0.16
CA LEU A 152 -17.88 -88.02 -0.39
C LEU A 152 -18.51 -87.16 0.72
N GLN A 153 -18.77 -87.76 1.88
CA GLN A 153 -19.31 -87.08 3.05
C GLN A 153 -18.31 -86.06 3.63
N GLY A 154 -17.02 -86.42 3.72
CA GLY A 154 -15.95 -85.49 4.10
C GLY A 154 -15.77 -84.32 3.11
N VAL A 155 -15.92 -84.56 1.80
CA VAL A 155 -15.92 -83.48 0.79
C VAL A 155 -17.15 -82.58 0.95
N VAL A 156 -18.33 -83.14 1.22
CA VAL A 156 -19.54 -82.34 1.49
C VAL A 156 -19.36 -81.49 2.75
N GLU A 157 -18.76 -82.02 3.81
CA GLU A 157 -18.45 -81.28 5.04
C GLU A 157 -17.42 -80.17 4.79
N GLN A 158 -16.38 -80.43 4.00
CA GLN A 158 -15.42 -79.41 3.57
C GLN A 158 -16.09 -78.31 2.73
N MET A 159 -16.97 -78.67 1.80
CA MET A 159 -17.71 -77.68 1.01
C MET A 159 -18.65 -76.86 1.89
N ARG A 160 -19.30 -77.48 2.89
CA ARG A 160 -20.13 -76.77 3.87
C ARG A 160 -19.30 -75.82 4.73
N GLN A 161 -18.11 -76.23 5.17
CA GLN A 161 -17.19 -75.34 5.89
C GLN A 161 -16.78 -74.16 5.02
N LYS A 162 -16.39 -74.41 3.76
CA LYS A 162 -15.99 -73.35 2.83
C LYS A 162 -17.13 -72.38 2.51
N ILE A 163 -18.37 -72.85 2.44
CA ILE A 163 -19.55 -71.99 2.30
C ILE A 163 -19.74 -71.11 3.55
N ARG A 164 -19.56 -71.67 4.76
CA ARG A 164 -19.61 -70.87 6.00
C ARG A 164 -18.52 -69.81 6.03
N ASP A 165 -17.27 -70.18 5.77
CA ASP A 165 -16.14 -69.26 5.77
C ASP A 165 -16.34 -68.12 4.76
N LEU A 166 -16.82 -68.43 3.54
CA LEU A 166 -17.14 -67.42 2.53
C LEU A 166 -18.31 -66.52 2.93
N THR A 167 -19.29 -67.05 3.67
CA THR A 167 -20.42 -66.26 4.18
C THR A 167 -19.94 -65.30 5.27
N GLU A 168 -19.13 -65.77 6.21
CA GLU A 168 -18.52 -64.92 7.26
C GLU A 168 -17.62 -63.85 6.65
N GLN A 169 -16.82 -64.18 5.64
CA GLN A 169 -16.01 -63.19 4.90
C GLN A 169 -16.88 -62.15 4.18
N LEU A 170 -17.99 -62.57 3.60
CA LEU A 170 -18.94 -61.65 2.97
C LEU A 170 -19.55 -60.71 4.00
N GLU A 171 -20.01 -61.23 5.14
CA GLU A 171 -20.58 -60.43 6.24
C GLU A 171 -19.57 -59.43 6.82
N LEU A 172 -18.32 -59.86 7.02
CA LEU A 172 -17.23 -58.97 7.44
C LEU A 172 -16.99 -57.86 6.42
N SER A 173 -16.84 -58.20 5.13
CA SER A 173 -16.65 -57.21 4.07
C SER A 173 -17.84 -56.23 3.96
N GLN A 174 -19.07 -56.71 4.17
CA GLN A 174 -20.26 -55.86 4.22
C GLN A 174 -20.18 -54.87 5.38
N SER A 175 -19.85 -55.33 6.59
CA SER A 175 -19.71 -54.47 7.77
C SER A 175 -18.61 -53.41 7.61
N GLU A 176 -17.50 -53.76 6.94
CA GLU A 176 -16.41 -52.83 6.63
C GLU A 176 -16.86 -51.75 5.62
N THR A 177 -17.62 -52.15 4.59
CA THR A 177 -18.18 -51.18 3.62
C THR A 177 -19.20 -50.25 4.25
N GLU A 178 -20.01 -50.73 5.19
CA GLU A 178 -20.95 -49.92 5.96
C GLU A 178 -20.21 -48.94 6.87
N ALA A 179 -19.19 -49.39 7.61
CA ALA A 179 -18.38 -48.53 8.45
C ALA A 179 -17.63 -47.44 7.63
N ALA A 180 -17.13 -47.80 6.45
CA ALA A 180 -16.50 -46.85 5.53
C ALA A 180 -17.51 -45.83 4.98
N ARG A 181 -18.73 -46.27 4.65
CA ARG A 181 -19.83 -45.39 4.22
C ARG A 181 -20.20 -44.38 5.31
N ASP A 182 -20.36 -44.84 6.54
CA ASP A 182 -20.65 -43.98 7.69
C ASP A 182 -19.55 -42.94 7.94
N GLN A 183 -18.28 -43.31 7.74
CA GLN A 183 -17.15 -42.37 7.83
C GLN A 183 -17.21 -41.32 6.72
N CYS A 184 -17.55 -41.71 5.49
CA CYS A 184 -17.74 -40.78 4.38
C CYS A 184 -18.90 -39.81 4.65
N ASP A 185 -20.01 -40.30 5.20
CA ASP A 185 -21.18 -39.48 5.53
C ASP A 185 -20.85 -38.49 6.65
N ARG A 186 -20.16 -38.93 7.72
CA ARG A 186 -19.68 -38.03 8.79
C ARG A 186 -18.71 -36.97 8.28
N LEU A 187 -17.78 -37.35 7.40
CA LEU A 187 -16.82 -36.40 6.82
C LEU A 187 -17.53 -35.37 5.93
N THR A 188 -18.53 -35.82 5.16
CA THR A 188 -19.35 -34.95 4.30
C THR A 188 -20.15 -33.95 5.13
N GLN A 189 -20.80 -34.39 6.20
CA GLN A 189 -21.52 -33.50 7.13
C GLN A 189 -20.60 -32.45 7.76
N ARG A 190 -19.39 -32.85 8.16
CA ARG A 190 -18.40 -31.92 8.70
C ARG A 190 -17.94 -30.91 7.64
N HIS A 191 -17.71 -31.35 6.41
CA HIS A 191 -17.36 -30.45 5.29
C HIS A 191 -18.49 -29.45 5.06
N GLN A 192 -19.73 -29.91 4.96
CA GLN A 192 -20.90 -29.04 4.79
C GLN A 192 -21.04 -28.01 5.91
N ALA A 193 -20.83 -28.41 7.17
CA ALA A 193 -20.88 -27.50 8.31
C ALA A 193 -19.81 -26.40 8.22
N ILE A 194 -18.57 -26.77 7.86
CA ILE A 194 -17.47 -25.81 7.68
C ILE A 194 -17.76 -24.87 6.50
N THR A 195 -18.29 -25.39 5.39
CA THR A 195 -18.65 -24.55 4.23
C THR A 195 -19.70 -23.51 4.62
N LEU A 196 -20.75 -23.90 5.34
CA LEU A 196 -21.78 -22.95 5.81
C LEU A 196 -21.19 -21.91 6.78
N GLU A 197 -20.28 -22.31 7.66
CA GLU A 197 -19.60 -21.38 8.58
C GLU A 197 -18.71 -20.38 7.83
N LEU A 198 -18.02 -20.83 6.77
CA LEU A 198 -17.21 -19.96 5.91
C LEU A 198 -18.08 -18.98 5.11
N GLU A 199 -19.19 -19.45 4.54
CA GLU A 199 -20.16 -18.60 3.84
C GLU A 199 -20.77 -17.55 4.79
N ALA A 200 -21.11 -17.94 6.02
CA ALA A 200 -21.61 -17.00 7.03
C ALA A 200 -20.56 -15.94 7.40
N ARG A 201 -19.29 -16.34 7.58
CA ARG A 201 -18.21 -15.37 7.81
C ARG A 201 -17.97 -14.47 6.61
N GLU A 202 -18.04 -15.01 5.39
CA GLU A 202 -17.87 -14.21 4.16
C GLU A 202 -18.96 -13.14 4.06
N THR A 203 -20.22 -13.49 4.32
CA THR A 203 -21.32 -12.53 4.31
C THR A 203 -21.19 -11.48 5.42
N GLU A 204 -20.73 -11.86 6.62
CA GLU A 204 -20.43 -10.92 7.71
C GLU A 204 -19.33 -9.92 7.32
N TRP A 205 -18.22 -10.39 6.74
CA TRP A 205 -17.13 -9.52 6.30
C TRP A 205 -17.54 -8.61 5.15
N LYS A 206 -18.32 -9.11 4.19
CA LYS A 206 -18.91 -8.28 3.12
C LYS A 206 -19.77 -7.18 3.70
N HIS A 207 -20.64 -7.51 4.65
CA HIS A 207 -21.49 -6.52 5.30
C HIS A 207 -20.68 -5.45 6.05
N ARG A 208 -19.69 -5.85 6.85
CA ARG A 208 -18.79 -4.91 7.55
C ARG A 208 -18.04 -3.99 6.59
N LEU A 209 -17.60 -4.53 5.44
CA LEU A 209 -16.93 -3.73 4.42
C LEU A 209 -17.90 -2.73 3.77
N GLU A 210 -19.12 -3.16 3.44
CA GLU A 210 -20.16 -2.27 2.90
C GLU A 210 -20.54 -1.15 3.88
N GLU A 211 -20.65 -1.46 5.17
CA GLU A 211 -20.89 -0.47 6.22
C GLU A 211 -19.73 0.53 6.34
N ALA A 212 -18.48 0.05 6.33
CA ALA A 212 -17.31 0.92 6.35
C ALA A 212 -17.24 1.83 5.12
N ILE A 213 -17.57 1.31 3.93
CA ILE A 213 -17.65 2.11 2.70
C ILE A 213 -18.75 3.17 2.84
N LYS A 214 -19.96 2.78 3.29
CA LYS A 214 -21.07 3.72 3.51
C LYS A 214 -20.68 4.82 4.49
N GLN A 215 -20.05 4.48 5.62
CA GLN A 215 -19.60 5.45 6.61
C GLN A 215 -18.56 6.39 6.01
N ASN A 216 -17.55 5.87 5.30
CA ASN A 216 -16.53 6.70 4.65
C ASN A 216 -17.12 7.63 3.59
N THR A 217 -18.11 7.17 2.81
CA THR A 217 -18.81 8.02 1.84
C THR A 217 -19.63 9.12 2.52
N MET A 218 -20.25 8.82 3.65
CA MET A 218 -20.99 9.79 4.47
C MET A 218 -20.03 10.84 5.09
N ASP A 219 -18.88 10.39 5.61
CA ASP A 219 -17.87 11.29 6.17
C ASP A 219 -17.28 12.20 5.09
N MET A 220 -17.04 11.66 3.89
CA MET A 220 -16.60 12.44 2.73
C MET A 220 -17.64 13.49 2.32
N SER A 221 -18.93 13.12 2.27
CA SER A 221 -19.99 14.08 1.92
C SER A 221 -20.13 15.16 3.00
N LEU A 222 -20.03 14.78 4.28
CA LEU A 222 -20.07 15.73 5.40
C LEU A 222 -18.89 16.71 5.36
N GLU A 223 -17.69 16.25 5.02
CA GLU A 223 -16.54 17.17 4.92
C GLU A 223 -16.66 18.09 3.70
N LEU A 224 -17.18 17.60 2.58
CA LEU A 224 -17.48 18.43 1.42
C LEU A 224 -18.51 19.51 1.76
N ASP A 225 -19.59 19.15 2.46
CA ASP A 225 -20.61 20.10 2.92
C ASP A 225 -20.01 21.12 3.89
N ARG A 226 -19.14 20.70 4.82
CA ARG A 226 -18.42 21.63 5.72
C ARG A 226 -17.52 22.59 4.95
N GLN A 227 -16.78 22.11 3.94
CA GLN A 227 -15.95 22.97 3.10
C GLN A 227 -16.81 23.99 2.35
N LEU A 228 -17.94 23.56 1.79
CA LEU A 228 -18.86 24.43 1.09
C LEU A 228 -19.47 25.48 2.05
N GLN A 229 -19.84 25.10 3.26
CA GLN A 229 -20.30 26.02 4.30
C GLN A 229 -19.25 27.07 4.66
N ARG A 230 -17.99 26.65 4.89
CA ARG A 230 -16.87 27.58 5.15
C ARG A 230 -16.71 28.59 4.02
N GLN A 231 -16.81 28.15 2.76
CA GLN A 231 -16.74 29.05 1.60
C GLN A 231 -17.91 30.06 1.57
N TYR A 232 -19.14 29.62 1.89
CA TYR A 232 -20.29 30.51 1.99
C TYR A 232 -20.15 31.52 3.14
N GLU A 233 -19.65 31.10 4.30
CA GLU A 233 -19.40 31.96 5.46
C GLU A 233 -18.32 33.01 5.15
N GLU A 234 -17.18 32.60 4.59
CA GLU A 234 -16.12 33.52 4.18
C GLU A 234 -16.61 34.56 3.17
N LEU A 235 -17.42 34.14 2.19
CA LEU A 235 -17.98 35.03 1.19
C LEU A 235 -18.99 36.00 1.84
N SER A 236 -19.87 35.49 2.70
CA SER A 236 -20.83 36.29 3.47
C SER A 236 -20.12 37.33 4.32
N ASP A 237 -19.05 36.96 5.03
CA ASP A 237 -18.27 37.86 5.87
C ASP A 237 -17.52 38.91 5.05
N LYS A 238 -17.01 38.57 3.86
CA LYS A 238 -16.42 39.55 2.94
C LYS A 238 -17.45 40.59 2.52
N TYR A 239 -18.68 40.19 2.18
CA TYR A 239 -19.74 41.13 1.79
C TYR A 239 -20.26 41.94 2.98
N LYS A 240 -20.42 41.34 4.15
CA LYS A 240 -20.77 42.06 5.39
C LYS A 240 -19.72 43.12 5.72
N LYS A 241 -18.43 42.78 5.68
CA LYS A 241 -17.33 43.74 5.91
C LYS A 241 -17.34 44.89 4.89
N LYS A 242 -17.57 44.59 3.60
CA LYS A 242 -17.73 45.62 2.57
C LYS A 242 -18.91 46.54 2.87
N LEU A 243 -20.05 45.98 3.27
CA LEU A 243 -21.23 46.74 3.63
C LEU A 243 -20.95 47.65 4.83
N THR A 244 -20.34 47.14 5.91
CA THR A 244 -20.02 47.95 7.10
C THR A 244 -19.03 49.07 6.79
N VAL A 245 -18.04 48.83 5.91
CA VAL A 245 -17.11 49.88 5.47
C VAL A 245 -17.84 50.93 4.65
N GLN A 246 -18.72 50.52 3.75
CA GLN A 246 -19.52 51.42 2.93
C GLN A 246 -20.49 52.24 3.80
N GLU A 247 -21.14 51.63 4.78
CA GLU A 247 -21.99 52.31 5.77
C GLU A 247 -21.19 53.34 6.58
N ALA A 248 -19.99 52.99 7.05
CA ALA A 248 -19.12 53.93 7.77
C ALA A 248 -18.67 55.11 6.89
N GLN A 249 -18.36 54.86 5.61
CA GLN A 249 -18.05 55.91 4.63
C GLN A 249 -19.23 56.85 4.41
N HIS A 250 -20.45 56.30 4.27
CA HIS A 250 -21.67 57.10 4.15
C HIS A 250 -21.94 57.92 5.41
N CYS A 251 -21.74 57.37 6.60
CA CYS A 251 -21.87 58.13 7.85
C CYS A 251 -20.86 59.29 7.92
N CYS A 252 -19.57 59.04 7.65
CA CYS A 252 -18.54 60.08 7.69
C CYS A 252 -18.78 61.18 6.64
N THR A 253 -19.24 60.81 5.43
CA THR A 253 -19.58 61.80 4.40
C THR A 253 -20.82 62.62 4.77
N LEU A 254 -21.83 62.01 5.39
CA LEU A 254 -22.99 62.72 5.93
C LEU A 254 -22.59 63.68 7.05
N GLU A 255 -21.75 63.26 8.00
CA GLU A 255 -21.23 64.11 9.07
C GLU A 255 -20.47 65.32 8.50
N LEU A 256 -19.59 65.10 7.53
CA LEU A 256 -18.86 66.18 6.85
C LEU A 256 -19.79 67.14 6.09
N GLN A 257 -20.84 66.62 5.45
CA GLN A 257 -21.85 67.45 4.79
C GLN A 257 -22.67 68.25 5.81
N MET A 258 -23.02 67.66 6.95
CA MET A 258 -23.71 68.35 8.03
C MET A 258 -22.86 69.48 8.60
N GLU A 259 -21.56 69.25 8.85
CA GLU A 259 -20.63 70.27 9.32
C GLU A 259 -20.51 71.44 8.34
N LYS A 260 -20.35 71.16 7.04
CA LYS A 260 -20.36 72.20 5.99
C LYS A 260 -21.67 72.97 5.94
N VAL A 261 -22.81 72.30 6.11
CA VAL A 261 -24.12 72.97 6.17
C VAL A 261 -24.20 73.88 7.40
N GLU A 262 -23.64 73.48 8.54
CA GLU A 262 -23.58 74.32 9.74
C GLU A 262 -22.63 75.51 9.57
N GLU A 263 -21.49 75.33 8.92
CA GLU A 263 -20.58 76.40 8.51
C GLU A 263 -21.28 77.42 7.61
N LEU A 264 -21.91 76.96 6.53
CA LEU A 264 -22.65 77.81 5.61
C LEU A 264 -23.83 78.50 6.31
N LYS A 265 -24.52 77.83 7.24
CA LYS A 265 -25.57 78.46 8.06
C LYS A 265 -25.00 79.57 8.95
N ARG A 266 -23.82 79.38 9.56
CA ARG A 266 -23.12 80.42 10.34
C ARG A 266 -22.71 81.58 9.45
N GLU A 267 -22.12 81.32 8.29
CA GLU A 267 -21.74 82.36 7.32
C GLU A 267 -22.95 83.16 6.81
N ILE A 268 -24.07 82.48 6.49
CA ILE A 268 -25.32 83.14 6.12
C ILE A 268 -25.83 84.01 7.26
N ALA A 269 -25.80 83.53 8.51
CA ALA A 269 -26.22 84.33 9.66
C ALA A 269 -25.31 85.55 9.89
N GLU A 270 -23.99 85.41 9.73
CA GLU A 270 -23.04 86.51 9.78
C GLU A 270 -23.26 87.53 8.65
N LEU A 271 -23.48 87.06 7.43
CA LEU A 271 -23.80 87.91 6.28
C LEU A 271 -25.13 88.62 6.47
N GLN A 272 -26.16 87.95 6.98
CA GLN A 272 -27.45 88.55 7.33
C GLN A 272 -27.29 89.59 8.45
N GLN A 273 -26.46 89.34 9.47
CA GLN A 273 -26.17 90.31 10.52
C GLN A 273 -25.40 91.53 9.97
N LYS A 274 -24.44 91.33 9.06
CA LYS A 274 -23.74 92.40 8.33
C LYS A 274 -24.70 93.18 7.42
N LEU A 275 -25.69 92.51 6.82
CA LEU A 275 -26.74 93.15 6.01
C LEU A 275 -27.71 93.97 6.88
N LEU A 276 -28.13 93.42 8.03
CA LEU A 276 -28.94 94.09 9.05
C LEU A 276 -28.21 95.30 9.67
N SER A 277 -26.88 95.25 9.73
CA SER A 277 -26.02 96.37 10.15
C SER A 277 -25.83 97.42 9.04
N ARG A 278 -26.21 97.11 7.80
CA ARG A 278 -25.99 97.94 6.59
C ARG A 278 -27.28 98.36 5.89
N GLN A 279 -28.41 98.48 6.59
CA GLN A 279 -29.60 99.18 6.10
C GLN A 279 -30.18 100.12 7.17
N GLY A 280 -30.45 101.43 6.96
CA GLY A 280 -30.08 102.34 5.86
C GLY A 280 -30.51 101.93 4.44
N SER A 281 -31.82 101.81 4.20
CA SER A 281 -32.52 101.47 2.93
C SER A 281 -32.08 102.23 1.64
N PRO A 282 -32.63 101.98 0.43
CA PRO A 282 -33.21 100.77 -0.22
C PRO A 282 -32.63 100.53 -1.66
N GLN A 283 -33.23 99.60 -2.44
CA GLN A 283 -33.06 99.39 -3.91
C GLN A 283 -31.72 98.71 -4.31
N GLU A 284 -31.58 97.83 -5.29
CA GLU A 284 -32.39 97.43 -6.44
C GLU A 284 -31.75 96.18 -7.08
N GLU A 285 -32.55 95.43 -7.85
CA GLU A 285 -32.18 94.67 -9.06
C GLU A 285 -31.24 93.45 -9.04
N THR A 286 -31.79 92.40 -9.67
CA THR A 286 -31.16 91.21 -10.24
C THR A 286 -29.92 91.51 -11.10
N PRO A 287 -29.05 90.50 -11.32
CA PRO A 287 -29.06 89.97 -12.68
C PRO A 287 -28.98 88.43 -12.76
N ALA A 288 -29.63 87.93 -13.80
CA ALA A 288 -29.50 86.58 -14.30
C ALA A 288 -28.05 86.30 -14.73
N ILE A 289 -27.52 85.14 -14.34
CA ILE A 289 -26.23 84.67 -14.84
C ILE A 289 -26.49 83.94 -16.16
N ASP A 290 -25.83 84.47 -17.19
CA ASP A 290 -25.87 84.07 -18.58
C ASP A 290 -25.03 82.79 -18.80
N ILE A 291 -25.64 81.72 -19.29
CA ILE A 291 -25.06 80.38 -19.50
C ILE A 291 -24.33 80.32 -20.87
N ALA A 292 -23.86 81.45 -21.40
CA ALA A 292 -23.40 81.57 -22.78
C ALA A 292 -21.88 81.73 -22.97
N THR A 293 -21.04 81.72 -21.93
CA THR A 293 -19.58 81.95 -22.09
C THR A 293 -18.66 81.05 -21.25
N LEU A 294 -19.06 79.83 -20.88
CA LEU A 294 -18.08 78.83 -20.43
C LEU A 294 -17.71 77.87 -21.58
N GLU A 295 -16.56 78.15 -22.18
CA GLU A 295 -15.89 77.27 -23.10
C GLU A 295 -15.58 75.92 -22.44
N ARG A 296 -15.91 74.84 -23.15
CA ARG A 296 -15.53 73.47 -22.82
C ARG A 296 -14.01 73.36 -22.87
N GLN A 297 -13.41 72.76 -21.85
CA GLN A 297 -12.04 72.26 -21.93
C GLN A 297 -12.04 70.74 -22.00
N GLU A 298 -11.20 70.23 -22.90
CA GLU A 298 -11.05 68.83 -23.26
C GLU A 298 -10.41 68.02 -22.13
N GLY A 299 -10.75 66.73 -22.09
CA GLY A 299 -10.07 65.77 -21.25
C GLY A 299 -8.72 65.40 -21.86
N GLU A 300 -7.68 65.38 -21.03
CA GLU A 300 -6.43 64.70 -21.32
C GLU A 300 -6.13 63.73 -20.19
N GLY A 301 -6.19 62.45 -20.52
CA GLY A 301 -5.40 61.43 -19.85
C GLY A 301 -3.97 61.50 -20.38
N SER A 302 -3.00 61.14 -19.53
CA SER A 302 -1.71 60.63 -19.96
C SER A 302 -1.10 59.82 -18.84
N GLU A 303 -1.10 58.51 -19.09
CA GLU A 303 -0.10 57.55 -18.65
C GLU A 303 1.32 58.13 -18.51
N SER A 304 1.97 57.82 -17.40
CA SER A 304 3.42 58.00 -17.23
C SER A 304 4.00 56.79 -16.50
N ILE A 305 4.75 56.01 -17.27
CA ILE A 305 5.50 54.83 -16.84
C ILE A 305 6.80 55.35 -16.21
N SER A 306 7.05 55.04 -14.93
CA SER A 306 8.30 55.36 -14.24
C SER A 306 9.27 54.17 -14.30
N PRO A 307 10.55 54.38 -14.63
CA PRO A 307 11.52 53.30 -14.85
C PRO A 307 12.08 52.69 -13.55
N GLU A 308 12.26 51.37 -13.59
CA GLU A 308 13.00 50.54 -12.63
C GLU A 308 14.44 51.04 -12.39
N PRO A 309 14.95 51.00 -11.15
CA PRO A 309 16.38 51.18 -10.88
C PRO A 309 17.17 49.85 -11.02
N PRO A 310 18.46 49.91 -11.41
CA PRO A 310 19.27 48.73 -11.70
C PRO A 310 19.77 47.99 -10.46
N VAL A 311 19.85 46.68 -10.60
CA VAL A 311 20.40 45.70 -9.66
C VAL A 311 21.87 46.00 -9.36
N LEU A 312 22.17 46.28 -8.09
CA LEU A 312 23.52 46.38 -7.54
C LEU A 312 23.97 45.00 -7.04
N THR A 313 24.93 44.39 -7.75
CA THR A 313 25.66 43.20 -7.29
C THR A 313 26.48 43.53 -6.04
N LYS A 314 26.15 42.93 -4.90
CA LYS A 314 27.03 42.86 -3.72
C LYS A 314 27.62 41.45 -3.59
N PRO A 315 28.94 41.32 -3.36
CA PRO A 315 29.59 40.03 -3.15
C PRO A 315 29.21 39.42 -1.79
N LEU A 316 29.01 38.11 -1.77
CA LEU A 316 28.74 37.34 -0.55
C LEU A 316 29.90 37.43 0.45
N PRO A 317 29.61 37.58 1.76
CA PRO A 317 30.62 37.43 2.81
C PRO A 317 30.95 35.95 3.07
N TRP A 318 32.24 35.71 3.28
CA TRP A 318 32.94 34.44 3.55
C TRP A 318 32.56 33.72 4.87
N SER A 319 31.33 33.82 5.36
CA SER A 319 30.94 33.27 6.68
C SER A 319 30.33 31.86 6.65
N LEU A 320 30.62 31.06 5.61
CA LEU A 320 30.17 29.66 5.49
C LEU A 320 31.34 28.67 5.51
N VAL A 321 32.28 28.86 6.44
CA VAL A 321 33.23 27.81 6.84
C VAL A 321 32.78 27.24 8.19
N PRO A 322 32.28 25.98 8.24
CA PRO A 322 32.06 25.29 9.50
C PRO A 322 33.40 25.10 10.23
N THR A 323 33.65 25.90 11.26
CA THR A 323 34.85 25.73 12.10
C THR A 323 34.49 24.79 13.25
N GLY A 324 34.50 23.49 12.95
CA GLY A 324 34.36 22.45 13.96
C GLY A 324 35.72 22.09 14.56
N GLY A 325 35.90 22.34 15.86
CA GLY A 325 36.57 21.41 16.77
C GLY A 325 38.09 21.21 16.68
N PHE A 326 38.90 22.27 16.55
CA PHE A 326 40.33 22.16 16.84
C PHE A 326 40.65 22.70 18.23
N LYS A 327 41.07 21.82 19.15
CA LYS A 327 41.74 22.21 20.39
C LYS A 327 43.19 22.60 20.08
N PRO A 328 43.74 23.67 20.68
CA PRO A 328 45.12 24.08 20.44
C PRO A 328 46.12 22.99 20.84
N LEU A 329 47.18 22.84 20.05
CA LEU A 329 48.23 21.84 20.23
C LEU A 329 48.90 21.94 21.62
N GLU A 330 48.96 23.13 22.22
CA GLU A 330 49.51 23.32 23.57
C GLU A 330 48.68 22.63 24.68
N GLN A 331 47.41 22.33 24.42
CA GLN A 331 46.53 21.70 25.41
C GLN A 331 46.60 20.17 25.36
N LEU A 332 46.98 19.56 24.22
CA LEU A 332 47.25 18.12 24.13
C LEU A 332 48.60 17.73 24.74
N LEU A 333 49.59 18.62 24.68
CA LEU A 333 50.96 18.34 25.12
C LEU A 333 51.17 18.46 26.64
N ARG A 334 50.14 18.83 27.41
CA ARG A 334 50.23 19.03 28.87
C ARG A 334 49.60 17.92 29.71
N GLU A 335 48.87 16.97 29.11
CA GLU A 335 48.15 15.94 29.86
C GLU A 335 48.96 14.65 30.12
N ASP A 336 50.21 14.54 29.65
CA ASP A 336 50.89 13.23 29.57
C ASP A 336 51.98 12.96 30.63
N GLU A 337 51.96 13.61 31.80
CA GLU A 337 53.00 13.33 32.83
C GLU A 337 52.52 12.99 34.24
N ASN A 338 51.21 12.96 34.53
CA ASN A 338 50.75 12.48 35.84
C ASN A 338 49.33 11.96 35.71
N LEU A 339 49.15 10.63 35.75
CA LEU A 339 48.02 9.89 36.33
C LEU A 339 48.10 8.42 35.85
N VAL A 340 49.08 7.68 36.38
CA VAL A 340 48.97 6.20 36.49
C VAL A 340 49.13 5.86 37.95
N ALA A 341 48.15 6.27 38.75
CA ALA A 341 47.96 5.75 40.10
C ALA A 341 47.10 4.47 39.97
N ALA A 342 47.49 3.40 40.66
CA ALA A 342 46.89 2.07 40.51
C ALA A 342 45.39 1.99 40.85
N GLU A 343 44.80 3.01 41.47
CA GLU A 343 43.35 3.13 41.73
C GLU A 343 42.56 3.55 40.47
N ASP A 344 43.22 4.14 39.46
CA ASP A 344 42.60 4.50 38.18
C ASP A 344 42.51 3.33 37.20
N LEU A 345 43.30 2.26 37.38
CA LEU A 345 43.29 1.10 36.48
C LEU A 345 41.97 0.34 36.53
N ASP A 346 41.38 0.16 37.72
CA ASP A 346 40.11 -0.53 37.87
C ASP A 346 38.94 0.31 37.32
N VAL A 347 38.95 1.62 37.58
CA VAL A 347 37.98 2.57 37.02
C VAL A 347 38.12 2.65 35.50
N LEU A 348 39.34 2.61 34.98
CA LEU A 348 39.61 2.59 33.55
C LEU A 348 39.18 1.27 32.93
N HIS A 349 39.41 0.13 33.59
CA HIS A 349 38.91 -1.18 33.16
C HIS A 349 37.39 -1.23 33.13
N GLU A 350 36.72 -0.63 34.12
CA GLU A 350 35.27 -0.54 34.16
C GLU A 350 34.72 0.37 33.06
N LYS A 351 35.34 1.54 32.82
CA LYS A 351 35.02 2.41 31.67
C LYS A 351 35.27 1.74 30.33
N VAL A 352 36.35 0.98 30.18
CA VAL A 352 36.64 0.19 28.97
C VAL A 352 35.60 -0.89 28.79
N ARG A 353 35.17 -1.57 29.87
CA ARG A 353 34.11 -2.58 29.83
C ARG A 353 32.75 -1.98 29.48
N GLU A 354 32.42 -0.81 30.01
CA GLU A 354 31.21 -0.07 29.65
C GLU A 354 31.26 0.41 28.20
N SER A 355 32.41 0.92 27.75
CA SER A 355 32.61 1.31 26.36
C SER A 355 32.50 0.11 25.43
N GLN A 356 33.04 -1.05 25.82
CA GLN A 356 32.91 -2.29 25.05
C GLN A 356 31.45 -2.73 24.95
N LYS A 357 30.70 -2.72 26.06
CA LYS A 357 29.25 -3.00 26.04
C LYS A 357 28.48 -2.04 25.13
N LYS A 358 28.84 -0.75 25.11
CA LYS A 358 28.23 0.25 24.22
C LYS A 358 28.56 -0.04 22.76
N VAL A 359 29.81 -0.41 22.45
CA VAL A 359 30.23 -0.81 21.10
C VAL A 359 29.49 -2.07 20.65
N ASP A 360 29.37 -3.08 21.52
CA ASP A 360 28.64 -4.32 21.23
C ASP A 360 27.16 -4.02 20.96
N HIS A 361 26.52 -3.18 21.78
CA HIS A 361 25.14 -2.77 21.56
C HIS A 361 24.95 -1.96 20.27
N LEU A 362 25.86 -1.04 19.95
CA LEU A 362 25.84 -0.29 18.69
C LEU A 362 26.06 -1.22 17.48
N ALA A 363 26.89 -2.26 17.62
CA ALA A 363 27.11 -3.26 16.59
C ALA A 363 25.85 -4.12 16.38
N GLU A 364 25.15 -4.49 17.45
CA GLU A 364 23.85 -5.18 17.37
C GLU A 364 22.80 -4.31 16.66
N LEU A 365 22.67 -3.03 17.07
CA LEU A 365 21.75 -2.08 16.43
C LEU A 365 22.10 -1.84 14.96
N LEU A 366 23.39 -1.76 14.63
CA LEU A 366 23.85 -1.61 13.25
C LEU A 366 23.48 -2.85 12.43
N ASN A 367 23.73 -4.05 12.95
CA ASN A 367 23.38 -5.30 12.28
C ASN A 367 21.85 -5.43 12.10
N GLU A 368 21.06 -5.06 13.10
CA GLU A 368 19.59 -5.02 12.99
C GLU A 368 19.14 -4.00 11.93
N SER A 369 19.75 -2.82 11.90
CA SER A 369 19.51 -1.79 10.90
C SER A 369 19.87 -2.25 9.48
N GLU A 370 21.04 -2.86 9.31
CA GLU A 370 21.52 -3.41 8.03
C GLU A 370 20.59 -4.52 7.53
N SER A 371 20.21 -5.46 8.40
CA SER A 371 19.26 -6.52 8.08
C SER A 371 17.89 -5.96 7.67
N SER A 372 17.39 -4.97 8.42
CA SER A 372 16.14 -4.30 8.08
C SER A 372 16.23 -3.55 6.75
N ASN A 373 17.35 -2.89 6.48
CA ASN A 373 17.60 -2.19 5.23
C ASN A 373 17.66 -3.13 4.02
N LEU A 374 18.32 -4.29 4.15
CA LEU A 374 18.34 -5.33 3.12
C LEU A 374 16.94 -5.84 2.80
N ARG A 375 16.13 -6.13 3.83
CA ARG A 375 14.74 -6.54 3.66
C ARG A 375 13.90 -5.46 2.97
N MET A 376 14.04 -4.19 3.37
CA MET A 376 13.34 -3.08 2.73
C MET A 376 13.77 -2.90 1.26
N THR A 377 15.05 -3.09 0.97
CA THR A 377 15.59 -3.01 -0.41
C THR A 377 15.04 -4.12 -1.28
N GLU A 378 14.95 -5.35 -0.75
CA GLU A 378 14.37 -6.48 -1.48
C GLU A 378 12.86 -6.32 -1.70
N GLN A 379 12.12 -5.85 -0.69
CA GLN A 379 10.70 -5.52 -0.86
C GLN A 379 10.50 -4.43 -1.93
N ASN A 380 11.34 -3.39 -1.93
CA ASN A 380 11.32 -2.36 -2.97
C ASN A 380 11.59 -2.95 -4.37
N ARG A 381 12.53 -3.89 -4.48
CA ARG A 381 12.85 -4.57 -5.74
C ARG A 381 11.65 -5.36 -6.26
N VAL A 382 11.02 -6.17 -5.40
CA VAL A 382 9.84 -6.97 -5.73
C VAL A 382 8.65 -6.08 -6.11
N LEU A 383 8.37 -5.03 -5.33
CA LEU A 383 7.28 -4.10 -5.63
C LEU A 383 7.50 -3.37 -6.96
N LYS A 384 8.73 -2.92 -7.24
CA LYS A 384 9.05 -2.30 -8.54
C LYS A 384 8.84 -3.28 -9.70
N GLU A 385 9.20 -4.55 -9.54
CA GLU A 385 8.97 -5.55 -10.59
C GLU A 385 7.48 -5.88 -10.77
N GLU A 386 6.71 -5.94 -9.68
CA GLU A 386 5.26 -6.15 -9.76
C GLU A 386 4.54 -4.96 -10.39
N ILE A 387 4.95 -3.72 -10.08
CA ILE A 387 4.44 -2.52 -10.76
C ILE A 387 4.73 -2.60 -12.26
N ARG A 388 5.98 -2.90 -12.65
CA ARG A 388 6.34 -3.08 -14.07
C ARG A 388 5.54 -4.19 -14.73
N ARG A 389 5.27 -5.28 -14.02
CA ARG A 389 4.44 -6.39 -14.51
C ARG A 389 2.98 -5.97 -14.71
N LEU A 390 2.41 -5.24 -13.76
CA LEU A 390 1.05 -4.71 -13.84
C LEU A 390 0.90 -3.68 -14.96
N GLU A 391 1.86 -2.77 -15.11
CA GLU A 391 1.91 -1.81 -16.23
C GLU A 391 1.94 -2.54 -17.58
N ARG A 392 2.83 -3.54 -17.74
CA ARG A 392 2.86 -4.39 -18.94
C ARG A 392 1.55 -5.14 -19.19
N ASN A 393 0.84 -5.54 -18.13
CA ASN A 393 -0.46 -6.21 -18.25
C ASN A 393 -1.57 -5.25 -18.69
N GLN A 394 -1.62 -4.06 -18.10
CA GLN A 394 -2.57 -3.01 -18.48
C GLN A 394 -2.33 -2.55 -19.93
N GLU A 395 -1.08 -2.46 -20.37
CA GLU A 395 -0.76 -2.17 -21.76
C GLU A 395 -1.19 -3.30 -22.71
N ARG A 396 -1.06 -4.57 -22.29
CA ARG A 396 -1.60 -5.72 -23.05
C ARG A 396 -3.11 -5.67 -23.18
N GLU A 397 -3.84 -5.25 -22.15
CA GLU A 397 -5.29 -5.05 -22.23
C GLU A 397 -5.67 -4.00 -23.27
N LYS A 398 -4.91 -2.89 -23.39
CA LYS A 398 -5.12 -1.90 -24.47
C LYS A 398 -4.92 -2.53 -25.87
N HIS A 399 -4.00 -3.48 -26.00
CA HIS A 399 -3.75 -4.21 -27.23
C HIS A 399 -4.65 -5.46 -27.40
N ALA A 400 -5.56 -5.76 -26.45
CA ALA A 400 -6.46 -6.92 -26.55
C ALA A 400 -7.47 -6.80 -27.72
N GLN A 401 -7.76 -5.59 -28.19
CA GLN A 401 -8.54 -5.38 -29.41
C GLN A 401 -7.79 -5.86 -30.68
N ASN A 402 -6.46 -5.99 -30.60
CA ASN A 402 -5.58 -6.46 -31.67
C ASN A 402 -5.28 -7.97 -31.60
N LEU A 403 -6.06 -8.76 -30.84
CA LEU A 403 -5.84 -10.21 -30.72
C LEU A 403 -5.90 -10.95 -32.07
N GLU A 404 -6.70 -10.48 -33.02
CA GLU A 404 -6.75 -11.07 -34.37
C GLU A 404 -5.46 -10.78 -35.17
N TYR A 405 -4.91 -9.58 -35.04
CA TYR A 405 -3.62 -9.23 -35.64
C TYR A 405 -2.47 -10.02 -34.99
N LEU A 406 -2.47 -10.14 -33.66
CA LEU A 406 -1.51 -10.95 -32.91
C LEU A 406 -1.59 -12.43 -33.32
N LYS A 407 -2.80 -12.99 -33.46
CA LYS A 407 -3.02 -14.34 -34.00
C LYS A 407 -2.34 -14.49 -35.35
N ASN A 408 -2.54 -13.55 -36.28
CA ASN A 408 -1.93 -13.61 -37.61
C ASN A 408 -0.40 -13.52 -37.56
N ILE A 409 0.16 -12.69 -36.67
CA ILE A 409 1.61 -12.60 -36.46
C ILE A 409 2.17 -13.89 -35.87
N ILE A 410 1.54 -14.45 -34.83
CA ILE A 410 1.96 -15.70 -34.20
C ILE A 410 1.88 -16.84 -35.22
N MET A 411 0.80 -16.91 -35.99
CA MET A 411 0.66 -17.90 -37.06
C MET A 411 1.77 -17.76 -38.10
N LYS A 412 2.12 -16.54 -38.53
CA LYS A 412 3.28 -16.29 -39.40
C LYS A 412 4.59 -16.70 -38.71
N PHE A 413 4.79 -16.32 -37.46
CA PHE A 413 6.02 -16.60 -36.70
C PHE A 413 6.28 -18.10 -36.52
N VAL A 414 5.23 -18.90 -36.30
CA VAL A 414 5.32 -20.36 -36.13
C VAL A 414 5.45 -21.09 -37.47
N THR A 415 4.84 -20.58 -38.54
CA THR A 415 4.89 -21.21 -39.87
C THR A 415 6.15 -20.88 -40.66
N LEU A 416 6.84 -19.79 -40.34
CA LEU A 416 8.11 -19.41 -40.96
C LEU A 416 9.25 -20.36 -40.52
N ARG A 417 9.87 -21.05 -41.48
CA ARG A 417 11.02 -21.93 -41.25
C ARG A 417 12.33 -21.12 -41.17
N GLY A 418 12.52 -20.41 -40.05
CA GLY A 418 13.77 -19.71 -39.71
C GLY A 418 14.18 -18.56 -40.65
N GLY A 419 15.10 -17.71 -40.20
CA GLY A 419 15.69 -16.63 -41.01
C GLY A 419 15.14 -15.22 -40.74
N SER A 420 15.64 -14.25 -41.54
CA SER A 420 15.50 -12.80 -41.34
C SER A 420 14.05 -12.26 -41.24
N GLU A 421 13.05 -13.02 -41.69
CA GLU A 421 11.65 -12.65 -41.53
C GLU A 421 11.15 -12.90 -40.11
N LYS A 422 11.63 -13.96 -39.45
CA LYS A 422 11.32 -14.26 -38.05
C LYS A 422 11.93 -13.20 -37.12
N GLU A 423 13.13 -12.70 -37.45
CA GLU A 423 13.78 -11.56 -36.77
C GLU A 423 12.96 -10.27 -36.86
N ARG A 424 12.40 -9.97 -38.04
CA ARG A 424 11.55 -8.78 -38.23
C ARG A 424 10.24 -8.84 -37.43
N LEU A 425 9.75 -10.04 -37.11
CA LEU A 425 8.55 -10.22 -36.30
C LEU A 425 8.81 -10.11 -34.79
N VAL A 426 10.07 -10.21 -34.32
CA VAL A 426 10.43 -10.11 -32.90
C VAL A 426 10.04 -8.75 -32.30
N PRO A 427 10.41 -7.59 -32.88
CA PRO A 427 9.99 -6.29 -32.35
C PRO A 427 8.47 -6.14 -32.29
N VAL A 428 7.76 -6.68 -33.28
CA VAL A 428 6.29 -6.62 -33.34
C VAL A 428 5.68 -7.46 -32.21
N LEU A 429 6.18 -8.67 -31.97
CA LEU A 429 5.78 -9.52 -30.85
C LEU A 429 6.12 -8.88 -29.50
N THR A 430 7.31 -8.27 -29.37
CA THR A 430 7.70 -7.54 -28.15
C THR A 430 6.73 -6.40 -27.84
N THR A 431 6.32 -5.62 -28.84
CA THR A 431 5.39 -4.50 -28.64
C THR A 431 3.97 -4.96 -28.31
N MET A 432 3.47 -5.98 -29.01
CA MET A 432 2.09 -6.48 -28.83
C MET A 432 1.91 -7.30 -27.55
N LEU A 433 2.92 -8.11 -27.16
CA LEU A 433 2.89 -8.93 -25.95
C LEU A 433 3.53 -8.24 -24.74
N LYS A 434 4.15 -7.07 -24.92
CA LYS A 434 4.91 -6.35 -23.88
C LYS A 434 5.88 -7.30 -23.16
N LEU A 435 6.69 -7.98 -23.95
CA LEU A 435 7.69 -8.92 -23.43
C LEU A 435 8.70 -8.20 -22.54
N SER A 436 9.15 -8.87 -21.48
CA SER A 436 10.26 -8.40 -20.67
C SER A 436 11.55 -8.33 -21.51
N PRO A 437 12.57 -7.57 -21.08
CA PRO A 437 13.86 -7.57 -21.75
C PRO A 437 14.50 -8.97 -21.83
N GLU A 438 14.25 -9.81 -20.83
CA GLU A 438 14.71 -11.20 -20.76
C GLU A 438 13.96 -12.07 -21.78
N GLU A 439 12.63 -12.01 -21.80
CA GLU A 439 11.80 -12.75 -22.76
C GLU A 439 12.08 -12.34 -24.21
N LYS A 440 12.36 -11.05 -24.44
CA LYS A 440 12.80 -10.55 -25.73
C LYS A 440 14.14 -11.16 -26.14
N LYS A 441 15.11 -11.20 -25.23
CA LYS A 441 16.42 -11.79 -25.47
C LYS A 441 16.33 -13.29 -25.77
N ASP A 442 15.47 -14.02 -25.05
CA ASP A 442 15.22 -15.43 -25.31
C ASP A 442 14.59 -15.64 -26.70
N LEU A 443 13.65 -14.79 -27.08
CA LEU A 443 13.05 -14.82 -28.41
C LEU A 443 14.06 -14.49 -29.50
N GLU A 444 14.96 -13.52 -29.28
CA GLU A 444 16.06 -13.19 -30.18
C GLU A 444 17.04 -14.37 -30.32
N ALA A 445 17.43 -15.01 -29.22
CA ALA A 445 18.35 -16.16 -29.21
C ALA A 445 17.79 -17.40 -29.96
N VAL A 446 16.49 -17.65 -29.84
CA VAL A 446 15.80 -18.72 -30.59
C VAL A 446 15.71 -18.41 -32.09
N VAL A 447 15.75 -17.13 -32.45
CA VAL A 447 15.62 -16.68 -33.85
C VAL A 447 16.97 -16.61 -34.56
N THR A 448 18.04 -16.17 -33.87
CA THR A 448 19.41 -16.13 -34.41
C THR A 448 20.05 -17.51 -34.54
N GLY A 449 19.43 -18.56 -33.99
CA GLY A 449 19.85 -19.94 -34.20
C GLY A 449 21.05 -20.38 -33.35
N GLU A 450 21.41 -19.64 -32.30
CA GLU A 450 22.48 -20.05 -31.37
C GLU A 450 22.15 -21.32 -30.56
N GLY A 451 20.89 -21.79 -30.61
CA GLY A 451 20.45 -23.09 -30.08
C GLY A 451 20.23 -24.19 -31.12
N GLN A 452 20.64 -23.98 -32.39
CA GLN A 452 20.38 -24.88 -33.51
C GLN A 452 21.66 -25.31 -34.22
N GLN A 453 22.66 -25.76 -33.46
CA GLN A 453 23.55 -26.83 -33.91
C GLN A 453 23.44 -27.97 -32.90
N ASP A 454 23.17 -29.16 -33.42
CA ASP A 454 23.03 -30.44 -32.70
C ASP A 454 21.75 -30.63 -31.87
N THR A 455 20.66 -30.99 -32.57
CA THR A 455 20.09 -32.36 -32.50
C THR A 455 18.71 -32.40 -33.15
N ALA A 456 18.66 -33.03 -34.32
CA ALA A 456 17.45 -33.44 -35.02
C ALA A 456 16.76 -34.64 -34.33
N ALA A 457 16.52 -34.57 -33.02
CA ALA A 457 15.83 -35.61 -32.28
C ALA A 457 14.79 -35.01 -31.32
N VAL A 458 13.53 -35.12 -31.72
CA VAL A 458 12.33 -35.09 -30.86
C VAL A 458 12.15 -33.80 -30.05
N SER A 459 11.29 -32.94 -30.59
CA SER A 459 10.65 -31.82 -29.90
C SER A 459 9.99 -32.28 -28.59
N SER A 460 10.76 -32.20 -27.50
CA SER A 460 10.34 -32.53 -26.14
C SER A 460 9.64 -31.32 -25.53
N TRP A 461 8.31 -31.39 -25.45
CA TRP A 461 7.48 -30.51 -24.62
C TRP A 461 7.72 -30.70 -23.12
N GLY A 462 8.61 -31.62 -22.72
CA GLY A 462 8.86 -31.99 -21.32
C GLY A 462 9.78 -31.06 -20.52
N GLY A 463 10.33 -30.00 -21.12
CA GLY A 463 11.26 -29.09 -20.44
C GLY A 463 10.61 -28.09 -19.47
N TYR A 464 9.30 -27.84 -19.60
CA TYR A 464 8.58 -26.83 -18.83
C TYR A 464 7.77 -27.38 -17.63
N LEU A 465 7.77 -28.70 -17.42
CA LEU A 465 7.19 -29.30 -16.24
C LEU A 465 8.29 -29.56 -15.21
N PRO A 466 8.17 -29.07 -13.96
CA PRO A 466 9.10 -29.45 -12.91
C PRO A 466 9.06 -30.98 -12.81
N ARG A 467 10.21 -31.62 -12.98
CA ARG A 467 10.36 -33.07 -12.88
C ARG A 467 9.97 -33.49 -11.45
N TRP A 468 8.79 -34.09 -11.28
CA TRP A 468 8.41 -34.75 -10.04
C TRP A 468 9.35 -35.94 -9.83
N THR A 469 10.45 -35.73 -9.11
CA THR A 469 11.31 -36.81 -8.65
C THR A 469 10.64 -37.48 -7.47
N GLY A 470 9.93 -38.57 -7.75
CA GLY A 470 9.24 -39.36 -6.73
C GLY A 470 8.49 -40.55 -7.31
N LEU A 471 9.08 -41.28 -8.26
CA LEU A 471 8.67 -42.64 -8.58
C LEU A 471 9.80 -43.33 -9.37
N VAL A 472 10.65 -44.06 -8.65
CA VAL A 472 11.44 -45.16 -9.20
C VAL A 472 10.91 -46.40 -8.49
N GLY A 473 10.40 -47.34 -9.27
CA GLY A 473 9.92 -48.63 -8.77
C GLY A 473 11.04 -49.58 -8.38
#